data_AF-A0A3M8PBX5-F1
#
_entry.id   AF-A0A3M8PBX5-F1
#
_cell.length_a   1.000
_cell.length_b   1.000
_cell.length_c   1.000
_cell.angle_alpha   90.00
_cell.angle_beta   90.00
_cell.angle_gamma   90.00
#
_symmetry.space_group_name_H-M   'P 1'
#
loop_
_entity.id
_entity.type
_entity.pdbx_description
1 polymer ?
#
loop_
_entity_poly.entity_id
_entity_poly.type
_entity_poly.pdbx_seq_one_letter_code
_entity_poly.pdbx_strand_id
1 'polypeptide(L)' 'MSVNGDEVYEFPDEFILRSGHSVNITSGPNAVHNPPESLKWTETSVWEDSGDPAKLYEPGDFLLVETP' A
#
# COMPACT_ATOMS: atom_id res chain seq x y z
N MET A 1 -3.54 -1.71 4.33
CA MET A 1 -3.68 -3.01 5.02
C MET A 1 -4.14 -4.05 4.01
N SER A 2 -3.52 -5.23 4.02
CA SER A 2 -4.07 -6.45 3.39
C SER A 2 -5.02 -7.11 4.39
N VAL A 3 -6.26 -7.37 3.98
CA VAL A 3 -7.36 -7.74 4.88
C VAL A 3 -7.30 -9.22 5.29
N ASN A 4 -6.66 -10.07 4.50
CA ASN A 4 -6.53 -11.51 4.80
C ASN A 4 -5.32 -11.86 5.69
N GLY A 5 -4.38 -10.94 5.95
CA GLY A 5 -3.14 -11.20 6.71
C GLY A 5 -2.84 -10.29 7.90
N ASP A 6 -3.69 -9.28 8.17
CA ASP A 6 -3.42 -8.20 9.16
C ASP A 6 -2.11 -7.40 8.88
N GLU A 7 -1.59 -7.46 7.65
CA GLU A 7 -0.34 -6.79 7.29
C GLU A 7 -0.58 -5.30 7.00
N VAL A 8 0.23 -4.43 7.63
CA VAL A 8 0.14 -2.96 7.54
C VAL A 8 1.37 -2.37 6.86
N TYR A 9 1.14 -1.53 5.85
CA TYR A 9 2.16 -0.68 5.24
C TYR A 9 2.02 0.74 5.79
N GLU A 10 3.08 1.25 6.41
CA GLU A 10 3.17 2.63 6.83
C GLU A 10 3.83 3.46 5.73
N PHE A 11 3.14 4.52 5.29
CA PHE A 11 3.74 5.47 4.36
C PHE A 11 4.89 6.21 5.06
N PRO A 12 5.99 6.52 4.35
CA PRO A 12 7.04 7.37 4.89
C PRO A 12 6.49 8.75 5.29
N ASP A 13 6.96 9.32 6.41
CA ASP A 13 6.47 10.59 6.96
C ASP A 13 6.45 11.75 5.94
N GLU A 14 7.37 11.75 4.98
CA GLU A 14 7.51 12.80 3.96
C GLU A 14 6.82 12.45 2.62
N PHE A 15 6.04 11.37 2.58
CA PHE A 15 5.34 10.95 1.37
C PHE A 15 4.14 11.86 1.05
N ILE A 16 4.11 12.40 -0.17
CA ILE A 16 3.03 13.26 -0.64
C ILE A 16 2.48 12.69 -1.94
N LEU A 17 1.25 12.17 -1.89
CA LEU A 17 0.48 11.83 -3.09
C LEU A 17 -0.21 13.09 -3.61
N ARG A 18 0.26 13.61 -4.75
CA ARG A 18 -0.32 14.79 -5.38
C ARG A 18 -1.68 14.47 -6.00
N SER A 19 -2.59 15.46 -6.01
CA SER A 19 -3.91 15.33 -6.64
C SER A 19 -3.80 14.85 -8.09
N GLY A 20 -4.57 13.82 -8.45
CA GLY A 20 -4.58 13.23 -9.79
C GLY A 20 -3.43 12.25 -10.08
N HIS A 21 -2.55 11.99 -9.12
CA HIS A 21 -1.51 10.97 -9.23
C HIS A 21 -1.91 9.67 -8.53
N SER A 22 -1.19 8.61 -8.84
CA SER A 22 -1.25 7.31 -8.18
C SER A 22 0.14 6.90 -7.68
N VAL A 23 0.15 5.93 -6.76
CA VAL A 23 1.36 5.25 -6.27
C VAL A 23 1.08 3.75 -6.19
N ASN A 24 2.07 2.95 -6.53
CA ASN A 24 2.01 1.49 -6.38
C ASN A 24 2.77 1.07 -5.12
N ILE A 25 2.12 0.29 -4.25
CA ILE A 25 2.79 -0.37 -3.12
C ILE A 25 3.05 -1.82 -3.52
N THR A 26 4.32 -2.21 -3.64
CA THR A 26 4.71 -3.52 -4.18
C THR A 26 5.32 -4.41 -3.09
N SER A 27 5.04 -5.71 -3.16
CA SER A 27 5.57 -6.74 -2.25
C SER A 27 6.09 -7.95 -3.05
N GLY A 28 6.83 -8.84 -2.40
CA GLY A 28 7.41 -10.05 -3.00
C GLY A 28 8.83 -9.87 -3.55
N PRO A 29 9.44 -10.95 -4.08
CA PRO A 29 10.84 -10.95 -4.52
C PRO A 29 11.16 -9.92 -5.61
N ASN A 30 10.13 -9.49 -6.34
CA ASN A 30 10.22 -8.52 -7.43
C ASN A 30 9.71 -7.13 -7.03
N ALA A 31 9.53 -6.86 -5.74
CA ALA A 31 9.06 -5.56 -5.26
C ALA A 31 10.01 -4.43 -5.70
N VAL A 32 9.42 -3.32 -6.16
CA VAL A 32 10.12 -2.19 -6.78
C VAL A 32 10.13 -1.00 -5.84
N HIS A 33 11.32 -0.47 -5.58
CA HIS A 33 11.50 0.81 -4.88
C HIS A 33 11.95 1.88 -5.89
N ASN A 34 10.99 2.63 -6.43
CA ASN A 34 11.19 3.74 -7.36
C ASN A 34 10.26 4.91 -7.00
N PRO A 35 10.51 5.61 -5.89
CA PRO A 35 9.67 6.71 -5.43
C PRO A 35 9.67 7.90 -6.42
N PRO A 36 8.54 8.63 -6.56
CA PRO A 36 7.30 8.47 -5.79
C PRO A 36 6.31 7.46 -6.39
N GLU A 37 6.58 6.93 -7.59
CA GLU A 37 5.63 6.12 -8.36
C GLU A 37 5.44 4.71 -7.79
N SER A 38 6.49 4.13 -7.21
CA SER A 38 6.44 2.78 -6.64
C SER A 38 7.23 2.70 -5.34
N LEU A 39 6.57 2.23 -4.29
CA LEU A 39 7.16 1.99 -2.99
C LEU A 39 7.24 0.48 -2.75
N LYS A 40 8.42 0.02 -2.32
CA LYS A 40 8.63 -1.34 -1.86
C LYS A 40 8.19 -1.46 -0.41
N TRP A 41 7.33 -2.43 -0.13
CA TRP A 41 6.93 -2.81 1.22
C TRP A 41 7.88 -3.86 1.80
N THR A 42 8.00 -5.00 1.15
CA THR A 42 8.80 -6.14 1.62
C THR A 42 9.15 -7.06 0.45
N GLU A 43 10.13 -7.96 0.66
CA GLU A 43 10.50 -9.03 -0.29
C GLU A 43 9.62 -10.28 -0.17
N THR A 44 8.76 -10.33 0.84
CA THR A 44 7.76 -11.39 1.02
C THR A 44 6.49 -11.07 0.27
N SER A 45 5.79 -12.08 -0.25
CA SER A 45 4.47 -11.88 -0.86
C SER A 45 3.46 -11.53 0.22
N VAL A 46 2.89 -10.33 0.15
CA VAL A 46 1.88 -9.83 1.10
C VAL A 46 0.52 -9.71 0.42
N TRP A 47 0.49 -9.22 -0.83
CA TRP A 47 -0.76 -9.11 -1.59
C TRP A 47 -1.25 -10.49 -2.01
N GLU A 48 -2.53 -10.75 -1.79
CA GLU A 48 -3.25 -11.86 -2.40
C GLU A 48 -3.97 -11.34 -3.66
N ASP A 49 -3.29 -11.49 -4.80
CA ASP A 49 -3.71 -10.95 -6.11
C ASP A 49 -5.05 -11.53 -6.64
N SER A 50 -5.67 -12.48 -5.91
CA SER A 50 -6.98 -13.05 -6.24
C SER A 50 -8.18 -12.24 -5.72
N GLY A 51 -7.96 -10.99 -5.31
CA GLY A 51 -9.03 -10.07 -4.92
C GLY A 51 -9.06 -9.72 -3.42
N ASP A 52 -7.91 -9.72 -2.76
CA ASP A 52 -7.82 -9.23 -1.37
C ASP A 52 -8.01 -7.69 -1.35
N PRO A 53 -9.03 -7.18 -0.66
CA PRO A 53 -9.29 -5.75 -0.62
C PRO A 53 -8.16 -5.03 0.13
N ALA A 54 -7.81 -3.84 -0.38
CA ALA A 54 -6.92 -2.92 0.32
C ALA A 54 -7.74 -1.87 1.07
N LYS A 55 -7.35 -1.59 2.31
CA LYS A 55 -7.88 -0.46 3.10
C LYS A 55 -6.82 0.62 3.30
N LEU A 56 -7.22 1.86 3.06
CA LEU A 56 -6.41 3.07 3.27
C LEU A 56 -6.96 3.89 4.44
N TYR A 57 -6.07 4.27 5.36
CA TYR A 57 -6.39 5.02 6.57
C TYR A 57 -5.65 6.37 6.55
N GLU A 58 -6.30 7.43 7.03
CA GLU A 58 -5.60 8.66 7.44
C GLU A 58 -4.83 8.41 8.75
N PRO A 59 -3.80 9.23 9.05
CA PRO A 59 -3.22 9.30 10.39
C PRO A 59 -4.32 9.52 11.45
N GLY A 60 -4.43 8.60 12.41
CA GLY A 60 -5.46 8.66 13.47
C GLY A 60 -6.70 7.78 13.23
N ASP A 61 -6.57 6.70 12.44
CA ASP A 61 -7.55 5.61 12.28
C ASP A 61 -8.89 5.99 11.61
N PHE A 62 -8.92 7.04 10.78
CA PHE A 62 -10.09 7.33 9.95
C PHE A 62 -9.98 6.60 8.60
N LEU A 63 -10.92 5.70 8.31
CA LEU A 63 -10.98 4.98 7.02
C LEU A 63 -11.32 5.96 5.88
N LEU A 64 -10.49 5.99 4.83
CA LEU A 64 -10.69 6.85 3.65
C LEU A 64 -11.41 6.15 2.51
N VAL A 65 -11.04 4.89 2.23
CA VAL A 65 -11.59 4.13 1.11
C VAL A 65 -11.36 2.63 1.30
N GLU A 66 -12.30 1.83 0.80
CA GLU A 66 -12.21 0.37 0.64
C GLU A 66 -12.50 0.07 -0.84
N THR A 67 -11.59 -0.63 -1.52
CA THR A 67 -11.80 -1.06 -2.91
C THR A 67 -11.99 -2.57 -2.96
N PRO A 68 -13.01 -3.08 -3.69
CA PRO A 68 -13.32 -4.51 -3.79
C PRO A 68 -12.32 -5.28 -4.65
#